data_AF-A0A970GAT6-F1
#
_entry.id   AF-A0A970GAT6-F1
#
_cell.length_a   1.000
_cell.length_b   1.000
_cell.length_c   1.000
_cell.angle_alpha   90.00
_cell.angle_beta   90.00
_cell.angle_gamma   90.00
#
_symmetry.space_group_name_H-M   'P 1'
#
loop_
_entity.id
_entity.type
_entity.pdbx_description
1 polymer ?
#
loop_
_entity_poly.entity_id
_entity_poly.type
_entity_poly.pdbx_seq_one_letter_code
_entity_poly.pdbx_strand_id
1 'polypeptide(L)'
;MRLSEAAELMIYCSRCGNYVNEYNWTLETASKYSVKGKSTPTLIYVLLQRADHEKEWESFRVVCPRCHETLPIRQIPQMEREQLEAYAQEVGEAYVNFNY
;
A
#
# COMPACT_ATOMS: atom_id res chain seq x y z
N MET A 1 4.33 -8.12 12.12
CA MET A 1 4.41 -7.04 13.14
C MET A 1 5.48 -6.07 12.66
N ARG A 2 5.27 -4.75 12.78
CA ARG A 2 6.22 -3.76 12.26
C ARG A 2 7.46 -3.67 13.16
N LEU A 3 8.65 -3.54 12.59
CA LEU A 3 9.90 -3.37 13.36
C LEU A 3 9.99 -1.98 14.00
N SER A 4 9.67 -0.93 13.24
CA SER A 4 9.53 0.44 13.72
C SER A 4 8.06 0.88 13.67
N GLU A 5 7.50 1.27 14.82
CA GLU A 5 6.15 1.86 14.87
C GLU A 5 6.13 3.30 14.33
N ALA A 6 7.29 3.97 14.30
CA ALA A 6 7.45 5.33 13.82
C ALA A 6 7.75 5.41 12.30
N ALA A 7 7.90 4.28 11.62
CA ALA A 7 8.10 4.26 10.18
C ALA A 7 6.86 4.86 9.48
N GLU A 8 7.08 5.76 8.53
CA GLU A 8 5.99 6.38 7.77
C GLU A 8 6.32 6.45 6.29
N LEU A 9 5.37 6.03 5.47
CA LEU A 9 5.41 6.23 4.02
C LEU A 9 4.16 6.99 3.61
N MET A 10 4.32 8.25 3.21
CA MET A 10 3.19 9.12 2.89
C MET A 10 2.74 8.95 1.44
N ILE A 11 1.54 8.41 1.25
CA ILE A 11 0.95 8.14 -0.05
C ILE A 11 -0.04 9.24 -0.42
N TYR A 12 0.14 9.83 -1.59
CA TYR A 12 -0.74 10.85 -2.13
C TYR A 12 -2.02 10.25 -2.74
N CYS A 13 -3.17 10.82 -2.38
CA CYS A 13 -4.45 10.53 -3.03
C CYS A 13 -4.77 11.58 -4.10
N SER A 14 -4.82 11.16 -5.37
CA SER A 14 -5.23 12.01 -6.50
C SER A 14 -6.70 12.45 -6.49
N ARG A 15 -7.54 11.85 -5.64
CA ARG A 15 -8.96 12.22 -5.50
C ARG A 15 -9.20 13.34 -4.51
N CYS A 16 -8.63 13.24 -3.31
CA CYS A 16 -8.85 14.22 -2.24
C CYS A 16 -7.65 15.16 -2.02
N GLY A 17 -6.55 14.98 -2.75
CA GLY A 17 -5.37 15.83 -2.67
C GLY A 17 -4.58 15.74 -1.36
N ASN A 18 -4.84 14.72 -0.53
CA ASN A 18 -4.20 14.54 0.76
C ASN A 18 -3.12 13.46 0.71
N TYR A 19 -2.15 13.58 1.61
CA TYR A 19 -1.17 12.55 1.90
C TYR A 19 -1.60 11.75 3.14
N VAL A 20 -1.47 10.43 3.07
CA VAL A 20 -1.80 9.55 4.20
C VAL A 20 -0.81 8.41 4.27
N ASN A 21 -0.45 8.02 5.49
CA ASN A 21 0.46 6.90 5.74
C ASN A 21 -0.04 5.61 5.05
N GLU A 22 0.86 4.93 4.36
CA GLU A 22 0.69 3.64 3.69
C GLU A 22 -0.01 2.62 4.58
N TYR A 23 0.34 2.58 5.87
CA TYR A 23 -0.29 1.67 6.81
C TYR A 23 -1.82 1.85 6.87
N ASN A 24 -2.29 3.09 6.86
CA ASN A 24 -3.72 3.39 6.87
C ASN A 24 -4.40 3.02 5.55
N TRP A 25 -3.70 3.18 4.43
CA TRP A 25 -4.20 2.69 3.13
C TRP A 25 -4.34 1.16 3.11
N THR A 26 -3.36 0.45 3.66
CA THR A 26 -3.40 -1.01 3.84
C THR A 26 -4.61 -1.42 4.66
N LEU A 27 -4.81 -0.80 5.83
CA LEU A 27 -5.94 -1.10 6.71
C LEU A 27 -7.30 -0.83 6.04
N GLU A 28 -7.46 0.32 5.39
CA GLU A 28 -8.71 0.69 4.74
C GLU A 28 -9.02 -0.20 3.53
N THR A 29 -7.99 -0.56 2.76
CA THR A 29 -8.15 -1.49 1.63
C THR A 29 -8.51 -2.89 2.15
N ALA A 30 -7.84 -3.34 3.21
CA ALA A 30 -8.12 -4.62 3.85
C ALA A 30 -9.54 -4.66 4.45
N SER A 31 -10.01 -3.59 5.08
CA SER A 31 -11.35 -3.54 5.66
C SER A 31 -12.45 -3.70 4.61
N LYS A 32 -12.22 -3.18 3.40
CA LYS A 32 -13.17 -3.27 2.28
C LYS A 32 -13.11 -4.61 1.52
N TYR A 33 -11.92 -5.20 1.38
CA TYR A 33 -11.69 -6.34 0.49
C TYR A 33 -11.35 -7.67 1.16
N SER A 34 -10.98 -7.67 2.45
CA SER A 34 -10.69 -8.92 3.16
C SER A 34 -12.00 -9.64 3.48
N VAL A 35 -12.35 -10.61 2.64
CA VAL A 35 -13.55 -11.44 2.79
C VAL A 35 -13.14 -12.88 3.04
N LYS A 36 -13.66 -13.48 4.12
CA LYS A 36 -13.66 -14.94 4.41
C LYS A 36 -12.39 -15.70 3.99
N GLY A 37 -11.25 -15.34 4.56
CA GLY A 37 -10.00 -16.10 4.44
C GLY A 37 -9.06 -15.68 3.30
N LYS A 38 -9.41 -14.67 2.50
CA LYS A 38 -8.46 -14.00 1.60
C LYS A 38 -7.87 -12.77 2.29
N SER A 39 -6.59 -12.85 2.63
CA SER A 39 -5.79 -11.71 3.07
C SER A 39 -5.64 -10.72 1.92
N THR A 40 -5.84 -9.44 2.19
CA THR A 40 -5.51 -8.37 1.23
C THR A 40 -4.02 -8.07 1.36
N PRO A 41 -3.24 -7.99 0.27
CA PRO A 41 -1.82 -7.65 0.36
C PRO A 41 -1.65 -6.23 0.92
N THR A 42 -0.52 -5.99 1.58
CA THR A 42 -0.17 -4.64 2.04
C THR A 42 0.09 -3.73 0.85
N LEU A 43 -0.20 -2.43 1.00
CA LEU A 43 0.03 -1.47 -0.06
C LEU A 43 1.52 -1.38 -0.41
N ILE A 44 2.42 -1.44 0.57
CA ILE A 44 3.86 -1.48 0.31
C ILE A 44 4.28 -2.66 -0.57
N TYR A 45 3.71 -3.85 -0.35
CA TYR A 45 3.96 -5.01 -1.21
C TYR A 45 3.51 -4.74 -2.64
N VAL A 46 2.31 -4.21 -2.81
CA VAL A 46 1.78 -3.86 -4.13
C VAL A 46 2.63 -2.79 -4.82
N LEU A 47 3.11 -1.78 -4.10
CA LEU A 47 3.96 -0.72 -4.66
C LEU A 47 5.32 -1.26 -5.10
N LEU A 48 5.95 -2.13 -4.30
CA LEU A 48 7.19 -2.81 -4.66
C LEU A 48 7.01 -3.69 -5.89
N GLN A 49 5.98 -4.53 -5.91
CA GLN A 49 5.69 -5.41 -7.04
C GLN A 49 5.33 -4.63 -8.31
N ARG A 50 4.62 -3.50 -8.19
CA ARG A 50 4.31 -2.64 -9.32
C ARG A 50 5.58 -2.07 -9.97
N ALA A 51 6.63 -1.79 -9.20
CA ALA A 51 7.89 -1.29 -9.74
C ALA A 51 8.56 -2.31 -10.69
N ASP A 52 8.38 -3.61 -10.43
CA ASP A 52 8.96 -4.71 -11.22
C ASP A 52 7.99 -5.29 -12.27
N HIS A 53 6.68 -5.28 -11.96
CA HIS A 53 5.63 -5.99 -12.69
C HIS A 53 4.38 -5.11 -12.90
N GLU A 54 4.55 -3.88 -13.41
CA GLU A 54 3.47 -2.87 -13.49
C GLU A 54 2.14 -3.42 -14.03
N LYS A 55 2.20 -4.15 -15.16
CA LYS A 55 1.02 -4.70 -15.86
C LYS A 55 0.19 -5.66 -15.01
N GLU A 56 0.82 -6.40 -14.10
CA GLU A 56 0.13 -7.39 -13.26
C GLU A 56 -0.71 -6.70 -12.19
N TRP A 57 -0.29 -5.50 -11.76
CA TRP A 57 -0.89 -4.78 -10.65
C TRP A 57 -1.81 -3.63 -11.08
N GLU A 58 -1.87 -3.25 -12.36
CA GLU A 58 -2.70 -2.14 -12.86
C GLU A 58 -4.18 -2.22 -12.45
N SER A 59 -4.72 -3.44 -12.34
CA SER A 59 -6.12 -3.70 -11.98
C SER A 59 -6.38 -3.68 -10.48
N PHE A 60 -5.32 -3.68 -9.65
CA PHE A 60 -5.43 -3.67 -8.20
C PHE A 60 -6.07 -2.36 -7.73
N ARG A 61 -7.02 -2.48 -6.80
CA ARG A 61 -7.78 -1.35 -6.28
C ARG A 61 -7.42 -1.11 -4.83
N VAL A 62 -7.13 0.15 -4.52
CA VAL A 62 -6.85 0.63 -3.17
C VAL A 62 -7.95 1.58 -2.73
N VAL A 63 -8.13 1.69 -1.42
CA VAL A 63 -9.16 2.56 -0.82
C VAL A 63 -8.45 3.65 -0.05
N CYS A 64 -8.77 4.91 -0.36
CA CYS A 64 -8.20 6.03 0.35
C CYS A 64 -8.78 6.10 1.78
N PRO A 65 -7.95 6.09 2.83
CA PRO A 65 -8.41 6.18 4.22
C PRO A 65 -9.01 7.54 4.60
N ARG A 66 -8.88 8.58 3.75
CA ARG A 66 -9.40 9.93 4.04
C ARG A 66 -10.73 10.22 3.36
N CYS A 67 -10.86 9.87 2.08
CA CYS A 67 -12.10 10.11 1.34
C CYS A 67 -12.90 8.82 1.06
N HIS A 68 -12.40 7.66 1.48
CA HIS A 68 -13.02 6.33 1.28
C HIS A 68 -13.29 5.95 -0.18
N GLU A 69 -12.80 6.75 -1.12
CA GLU A 69 -12.86 6.48 -2.55
C GLU A 69 -11.99 5.28 -2.91
N THR A 70 -12.50 4.48 -3.84
CA THR A 70 -11.75 3.36 -4.43
C THR A 70 -11.09 3.84 -5.71
N LEU A 71 -9.78 3.66 -5.80
CA LEU A 71 -8.99 4.04 -6.97
C LEU A 71 -8.09 2.89 -7.42
N PRO A 72 -7.84 2.76 -8.73
CA PRO A 72 -6.86 1.80 -9.23
C PRO A 72 -5.45 2.25 -8.82
N ILE A 73 -4.55 1.31 -8.54
CA ILE A 73 -3.19 1.61 -8.06
C ILE A 73 -2.40 2.53 -8.99
N ARG A 74 -2.68 2.50 -10.31
CA ARG A 74 -2.08 3.40 -11.31
C ARG A 74 -2.35 4.89 -11.04
N GLN A 75 -3.37 5.22 -10.25
CA GLN A 75 -3.67 6.60 -9.83
C GLN A 75 -2.87 7.04 -8.60
N ILE A 76 -2.14 6.12 -7.96
CA ILE A 76 -1.13 6.45 -6.96
C ILE A 76 0.15 6.84 -7.71
N PRO A 77 0.75 8.01 -7.40
CA PRO A 77 2.01 8.41 -8.00
C PRO A 77 3.08 7.34 -7.81
N GLN A 78 3.88 7.14 -8.85
CA GLN A 78 5.02 6.25 -8.75
C GLN A 78 6.04 6.85 -7.77
N MET A 79 6.51 6.03 -6.84
CA MET A 79 7.56 6.37 -5.89
C MET A 79 8.86 5.70 -6.32
N GLU A 80 9.98 6.28 -5.94
CA GLU A 80 11.29 5.70 -6.22
C GLU A 80 11.47 4.39 -5.46
N ARG A 81 12.08 3.41 -6.12
CA ARG A 81 12.31 2.07 -5.54
C ARG A 81 13.06 2.15 -4.21
N GLU A 82 14.12 2.96 -4.17
CA GLU A 82 14.95 3.15 -2.98
C GLU A 82 14.12 3.61 -1.77
N GLN A 83 13.13 4.48 -1.99
CA GLN A 83 12.24 4.95 -0.93
C GLN A 83 11.33 3.83 -0.41
N LEU A 84 10.80 2.99 -1.30
CA LEU A 84 9.96 1.87 -0.93
C LEU A 84 10.75 0.80 -0.17
N GLU A 85 11.97 0.51 -0.62
CA GLU A 85 12.87 -0.46 0.03
C GLU A 85 13.33 0.03 1.41
N ALA A 86 13.65 1.31 1.56
CA ALA A 86 13.98 1.90 2.86
C ALA A 86 12.81 1.74 3.85
N TYR A 87 11.60 2.11 3.45
CA TYR A 87 10.43 1.93 4.29
C TYR A 87 10.16 0.44 4.61
N ALA A 88 10.31 -0.45 3.62
CA ALA A 88 10.18 -1.90 3.81
C ALA A 88 11.17 -2.45 4.86
N GLN A 89 12.40 -1.95 4.89
CA GLN A 89 13.39 -2.30 5.90
C GLN A 89 12.99 -1.80 7.29
N GLU A 90 12.45 -0.59 7.41
CA GLU A 90 12.00 -0.03 8.69
C GLU A 90 10.78 -0.74 9.27
N VAL A 91 9.83 -1.15 8.43
CA VAL A 91 8.64 -1.89 8.88
C VAL A 91 8.90 -3.39 9.00
N GLY A 92 9.95 -3.90 8.36
CA GLY A 92 10.36 -5.30 8.38
C GLY A 92 9.64 -6.19 7.39
N GLU A 93 10.35 -7.22 6.91
CA GLU A 93 9.88 -8.16 5.89
C GLU A 93 8.57 -8.86 6.27
N ALA A 94 8.34 -9.14 7.55
CA ALA A 94 7.11 -9.76 8.02
C ALA A 94 5.87 -8.89 7.80
N TYR A 95 6.02 -7.57 7.68
CA TYR A 95 4.92 -6.67 7.32
C TYR A 95 4.69 -6.65 5.80
N VAL A 96 5.77 -6.64 5.03
CA VAL A 96 5.72 -6.61 3.56
C VAL A 96 5.18 -7.93 3.02
N ASN A 97 5.69 -9.05 3.51
CA ASN A 97 5.38 -10.41 3.07
C ASN A 97 4.32 -11.08 3.95
N PHE A 98 3.37 -10.33 4.50
CA PHE A 98 2.30 -10.93 5.33
C PHE A 98 1.31 -11.71 4.45
N ASN A 99 1.76 -12.89 4.00
CA ASN A 99 1.10 -13.96 3.26
C ASN A 99 0.07 -13.52 2.21
N TYR A 100 0.57 -13.30 0.99
CA TYR A 100 -0.17 -13.48 -0.25
C TYR A 100 0.53 -14.53 -1.12
#